data_AF-A0A5N4DX38-F1
#
_entry.id   AF-A0A5N4DX38-F1
#
_cell.length_a   1.000
_cell.length_b   1.000
_cell.length_c   1.000
_cell.angle_alpha   90.00
_cell.angle_beta   90.00
_cell.angle_gamma   90.00
#
_symmetry.space_group_name_H-M   'P 1'
#
loop_
_entity.id
_entity.type
_entity.pdbx_description
1 polymer ?
#
loop_
_entity_poly.entity_id
_entity_poly.type
_entity_poly.pdbx_seq_one_letter_code
_entity_poly.pdbx_strand_id
1 'polypeptide(L)'
;MVVGDCLTREEKGAGLQEDISKGAEKEGPVRYEGNQNRVVKELEEKSENKQDGRILRGSQRARRKRRGDTAVLKQGLPPKGKKAWCWASYLEEEKAVAVPAKLFKEYQSFPYNKNGFKVGMKLEGVDPEHQSVYCVLTVAEVCGYRIKLHFDGYSDCYDFWVNADALDIHPVGWCEKTGHKLHPPKGYKEEEFNWQTYLKTCKAQAAPKSLFENQNITVIPSGFRVGMKLEAVDKKNPAFICVATVTDMVDNRFLVHFDNWDESYDYWDLVSNQDCEQSLLHSTGLGQSVVLTVILDKPDRIYCFLSLLGYPNVKHFSWDKYLEETNSLPAPARAFKVKPPHGFQKKMKLEVIDKRNPVFIRVATVADTDDHRIKVHFDGWNSCYDYWIDADSPDIHPVGWCSKTGHPLQPPLSPLELMEASEHGGCSTPGCKGIGHFKRARHLGPHRYMVLPLTWRFLI
;
A
#
# COMPACT_ATOMS: atom_id res chain seq x y z
N MET A 1 -31.06 -33.05 37.07
CA MET A 1 -32.49 -33.30 37.38
C MET A 1 -33.27 -32.98 36.11
N VAL A 2 -34.02 -33.87 35.46
CA VAL A 2 -34.24 -35.32 35.69
C VAL A 2 -34.28 -36.02 34.31
N VAL A 3 -33.40 -37.02 34.15
CA VAL A 3 -33.57 -38.39 33.60
C VAL A 3 -34.53 -38.63 32.42
N GLY A 4 -34.08 -39.46 31.46
CA GLY A 4 -34.88 -39.93 30.32
C GLY A 4 -34.21 -41.05 29.52
N ASP A 5 -33.71 -42.10 30.18
CA ASP A 5 -33.00 -43.22 29.55
C ASP A 5 -33.92 -44.21 28.79
N CYS A 6 -33.39 -44.86 27.73
CA CYS A 6 -33.87 -46.19 27.32
C CYS A 6 -32.83 -47.00 26.50
N LEU A 7 -32.12 -47.89 27.21
CA LEU A 7 -31.75 -49.28 26.87
C LEU A 7 -31.57 -49.67 25.38
N THR A 8 -30.37 -49.91 24.83
CA THR A 8 -29.40 -51.04 25.03
C THR A 8 -29.78 -52.42 24.46
N ARG A 9 -29.00 -52.90 23.47
CA ARG A 9 -28.55 -54.29 23.17
C ARG A 9 -27.38 -54.16 22.17
N GLU A 10 -26.20 -54.78 22.36
CA GLU A 10 -25.85 -56.22 22.30
C GLU A 10 -26.15 -56.88 20.93
N GLU A 11 -25.24 -57.59 20.25
CA GLU A 11 -23.78 -57.75 20.41
C GLU A 11 -23.19 -58.43 19.13
N LYS A 12 -21.88 -58.73 19.11
CA LYS A 12 -21.09 -59.44 18.06
C LYS A 12 -20.75 -58.59 16.81
N GLY A 13 -19.60 -58.79 16.15
CA GLY A 13 -18.45 -59.66 16.49
C GLY A 13 -17.67 -60.12 15.25
N ALA A 14 -16.35 -60.23 15.36
CA ALA A 14 -15.36 -60.47 14.28
C ALA A 14 -15.22 -59.33 13.24
N GLY A 15 -14.06 -59.17 12.58
CA GLY A 15 -12.77 -59.82 12.82
C GLY A 15 -11.84 -59.79 11.59
N LEU A 16 -10.53 -59.68 11.86
CA LEU A 16 -9.42 -59.51 10.90
C LEU A 16 -9.45 -58.23 10.04
N GLN A 17 -8.35 -57.85 9.38
CA GLN A 17 -6.97 -57.63 9.86
C GLN A 17 -6.25 -56.83 8.77
N GLU A 18 -5.25 -56.05 9.19
CA GLU A 18 -4.23 -55.39 8.38
C GLU A 18 -3.70 -56.23 7.19
N ASP A 19 -3.25 -55.54 6.14
CA ASP A 19 -2.08 -56.01 5.40
C ASP A 19 -1.15 -54.83 5.09
N ILE A 20 0.17 -55.04 5.25
CA ILE A 20 1.21 -54.01 5.12
C ILE A 20 2.20 -54.48 4.06
N SER A 21 2.42 -53.67 3.03
CA SER A 21 3.51 -53.89 2.08
C SER A 21 4.46 -52.70 2.02
N LYS A 22 5.77 -52.99 2.10
CA LYS A 22 6.89 -52.04 2.08
C LYS A 22 7.80 -52.31 0.88
N GLY A 23 8.51 -51.27 0.46
CA GLY A 23 9.80 -51.39 -0.24
C GLY A 23 9.89 -50.56 -1.52
N ALA A 24 11.08 -50.23 -2.03
CA ALA A 24 12.42 -50.24 -1.41
C ALA A 24 13.37 -49.42 -2.32
N GLU A 25 14.50 -48.95 -1.80
CA GLU A 25 15.46 -48.11 -2.53
C GLU A 25 16.28 -48.88 -3.57
N LYS A 26 16.79 -48.17 -4.60
CA LYS A 26 18.11 -48.42 -5.21
C LYS A 26 18.75 -47.12 -5.72
N GLU A 27 20.05 -46.95 -5.47
CA GLU A 27 20.87 -45.86 -6.00
C GLU A 27 21.73 -46.27 -7.21
N GLY A 28 22.14 -45.26 -7.99
CA GLY A 28 23.42 -45.24 -8.72
C GLY A 28 23.45 -45.85 -10.14
N PRO A 29 24.54 -45.61 -10.91
CA PRO A 29 25.77 -44.88 -10.55
C PRO A 29 26.03 -43.59 -11.37
N VAL A 30 27.05 -42.83 -10.95
CA VAL A 30 27.59 -41.64 -11.64
C VAL A 30 28.57 -42.03 -12.76
N ARG A 31 28.65 -41.24 -13.84
CA ARG A 31 29.90 -41.05 -14.61
C ARG A 31 30.15 -39.60 -14.98
N TYR A 32 31.39 -39.16 -14.73
CA TYR A 32 32.03 -38.00 -15.35
C TYR A 32 32.60 -38.41 -16.72
N GLU A 33 32.63 -37.46 -17.67
CA GLU A 33 33.74 -37.31 -18.62
C GLU A 33 33.69 -35.91 -19.25
N GLY A 34 34.74 -35.48 -19.95
CA GLY A 34 34.76 -34.19 -20.63
C GLY A 34 36.13 -33.80 -21.18
N ASN A 35 36.33 -32.48 -21.32
CA ASN A 35 37.58 -31.77 -21.63
C ASN A 35 37.92 -31.48 -23.12
N GLN A 36 38.24 -30.20 -23.37
CA GLN A 36 39.10 -29.60 -24.41
C GLN A 36 39.13 -30.13 -25.85
N ASN A 37 38.81 -29.23 -26.80
CA ASN A 37 39.74 -28.63 -27.78
C ASN A 37 39.01 -27.48 -28.53
N ARG A 38 39.64 -26.49 -29.19
CA ARG A 38 41.04 -26.31 -29.62
C ARG A 38 41.41 -24.81 -29.68
N VAL A 39 42.70 -24.46 -29.64
CA VAL A 39 43.20 -23.07 -29.81
C VAL A 39 43.80 -22.86 -31.20
N VAL A 40 43.45 -21.73 -31.83
CA VAL A 40 44.17 -21.03 -32.93
C VAL A 40 43.88 -19.53 -32.66
N LYS A 41 44.85 -18.62 -32.44
CA LYS A 41 45.71 -17.92 -33.44
C LYS A 41 44.88 -17.37 -34.64
N GLU A 42 45.11 -16.19 -35.20
CA GLU A 42 45.95 -15.00 -34.93
C GLU A 42 45.26 -13.81 -35.67
N LEU A 43 45.65 -12.52 -35.61
CA LEU A 43 46.90 -11.81 -35.32
C LEU A 43 46.57 -10.41 -34.72
N GLU A 44 47.56 -9.53 -34.52
CA GLU A 44 47.36 -8.07 -34.30
C GLU A 44 47.61 -7.30 -35.61
N GLU A 45 47.08 -6.07 -35.75
CA GLU A 45 47.85 -4.96 -36.35
C GLU A 45 47.34 -3.57 -35.87
N LYS A 46 48.14 -2.52 -36.06
CA LYS A 46 48.04 -1.21 -35.35
C LYS A 46 48.14 -0.01 -36.31
N SER A 47 47.76 1.18 -35.82
CA SER A 47 48.20 2.53 -36.28
C SER A 47 47.83 2.93 -37.73
N GLU A 48 47.83 4.20 -38.18
CA GLU A 48 47.74 5.55 -37.59
C GLU A 48 47.20 6.49 -38.72
N ASN A 49 46.19 7.35 -38.51
CA ASN A 49 46.26 8.78 -38.10
C ASN A 49 46.41 9.84 -39.25
N LYS A 50 45.73 10.99 -39.10
CA LYS A 50 45.76 12.29 -39.84
C LYS A 50 44.99 12.51 -41.17
N GLN A 51 44.09 13.51 -41.11
CA GLN A 51 43.86 14.71 -41.98
C GLN A 51 44.23 14.67 -43.48
N ASP A 52 43.43 15.17 -44.45
CA ASP A 52 42.19 16.01 -44.44
C ASP A 52 41.30 15.65 -45.70
N GLY A 53 40.28 16.36 -46.20
CA GLY A 53 39.79 17.72 -45.93
C GLY A 53 38.67 18.25 -46.87
N ARG A 54 38.44 19.58 -46.79
CA ARG A 54 37.59 20.48 -47.65
C ARG A 54 36.31 19.96 -48.36
N ILE A 55 35.17 20.24 -47.70
CA ILE A 55 33.98 21.00 -48.19
C ILE A 55 33.37 20.65 -49.58
N LEU A 56 32.09 20.26 -49.56
CA LEU A 56 31.05 20.78 -50.49
C LEU A 56 29.66 20.83 -49.81
N ARG A 57 28.68 21.50 -50.42
CA ARG A 57 27.43 21.97 -49.76
C ARG A 57 26.24 20.99 -49.90
N GLY A 58 25.41 20.86 -48.86
CA GLY A 58 24.13 20.11 -48.92
C GLY A 58 23.18 20.37 -47.73
N SER A 59 22.08 21.08 -47.99
CA SER A 59 21.05 21.52 -47.02
C SER A 59 20.54 20.44 -46.03
N GLN A 60 20.40 20.80 -44.74
CA GLN A 60 19.65 20.02 -43.75
C GLN A 60 18.46 20.80 -43.17
N ARG A 61 17.25 20.26 -43.31
CA ARG A 61 16.07 20.70 -42.55
C ARG A 61 16.13 20.18 -41.11
N ALA A 62 15.77 21.01 -40.13
CA ALA A 62 15.94 20.69 -38.71
C ALA A 62 15.00 19.57 -38.23
N ARG A 63 15.56 18.43 -37.81
CA ARG A 63 14.85 17.36 -37.09
C ARG A 63 15.22 17.41 -35.60
N ARG A 64 14.39 18.07 -34.78
CA ARG A 64 14.56 18.12 -33.31
C ARG A 64 14.51 16.72 -32.71
N LYS A 65 15.68 16.14 -32.42
CA LYS A 65 15.83 14.87 -31.69
C LYS A 65 15.47 15.10 -30.23
N ARG A 66 14.36 14.56 -29.75
CA ARG A 66 14.04 14.53 -28.30
C ARG A 66 15.21 13.83 -27.58
N ARG A 67 15.84 14.50 -26.62
CA ARG A 67 16.67 13.82 -25.62
C ARG A 67 15.71 13.09 -24.66
N GLY A 68 16.07 11.89 -24.23
CA GLY A 68 15.35 11.20 -23.16
C GLY A 68 15.89 11.67 -21.81
N ASP A 69 15.00 12.07 -20.92
CA ASP A 69 15.33 12.42 -19.53
C ASP A 69 15.51 11.14 -18.69
N THR A 70 16.60 10.42 -18.94
CA THR A 70 17.00 9.23 -18.15
C THR A 70 18.14 9.60 -17.20
N ALA A 71 17.95 10.69 -16.45
CA ALA A 71 19.00 11.36 -15.67
C ALA A 71 18.48 11.99 -14.36
N VAL A 72 17.59 11.29 -13.66
CA VAL A 72 17.24 11.55 -12.25
C VAL A 72 17.54 10.27 -11.46
N LEU A 73 17.84 10.38 -10.16
CA LEU A 73 18.35 9.28 -9.31
C LEU A 73 19.78 8.77 -9.65
N LYS A 74 20.67 9.68 -10.07
CA LYS A 74 22.09 9.57 -9.73
C LYS A 74 22.50 10.74 -8.83
N GLN A 75 22.40 10.55 -7.52
CA GLN A 75 23.11 11.42 -6.58
C GLN A 75 24.62 11.20 -6.75
N GLY A 76 25.39 12.28 -6.66
CA GLY A 76 26.85 12.22 -6.77
C GLY A 76 27.50 11.52 -5.58
N LEU A 77 28.72 11.02 -5.77
CA LEU A 77 29.56 10.53 -4.67
C LEU A 77 29.72 11.63 -3.60
N PRO A 78 29.67 11.30 -2.30
CA PRO A 78 29.80 12.29 -1.24
C PRO A 78 31.17 12.97 -1.28
N PRO A 79 31.28 14.25 -0.87
CA PRO A 79 32.57 14.92 -0.72
C PRO A 79 33.50 14.12 0.20
N LYS A 80 34.75 13.90 -0.24
CA LYS A 80 35.75 13.12 0.51
C LYS A 80 35.93 13.70 1.92
N GLY A 81 35.50 12.95 2.94
CA GLY A 81 35.73 13.28 4.36
C GLY A 81 34.50 13.19 5.27
N LYS A 82 33.27 13.35 4.75
CA LYS A 82 32.07 13.12 5.56
C LYS A 82 31.74 11.61 5.63
N LYS A 83 31.58 11.06 6.84
CA LYS A 83 31.03 9.71 7.03
C LYS A 83 29.62 9.65 6.43
N ALA A 84 29.27 8.52 5.83
CA ALA A 84 27.88 8.26 5.45
C ALA A 84 27.03 8.11 6.74
N TRP A 85 25.82 8.68 6.73
CA TRP A 85 24.88 8.54 7.85
C TRP A 85 24.44 7.07 7.98
N CYS A 86 24.30 6.59 9.22
CA CYS A 86 23.75 5.26 9.48
C CYS A 86 23.01 5.19 10.83
N TRP A 87 22.03 4.29 10.92
CA TRP A 87 21.22 4.08 12.11
C TRP A 87 22.03 3.72 13.37
N ALA A 88 23.09 2.92 13.24
CA ALA A 88 23.87 2.46 14.39
C ALA A 88 24.49 3.63 15.18
N SER A 89 25.21 4.52 14.49
CA SER A 89 25.78 5.72 15.13
C SER A 89 24.70 6.73 15.54
N TYR A 90 23.60 6.85 14.78
CA TYR A 90 22.55 7.80 15.13
C TYR A 90 21.78 7.41 16.42
N LEU A 91 21.51 6.12 16.63
CA LEU A 91 20.90 5.62 17.87
C LEU A 91 21.84 5.77 19.07
N GLU A 92 23.15 5.60 18.88
CA GLU A 92 24.17 5.82 19.92
C GLU A 92 24.30 7.31 20.30
N GLU A 93 24.33 8.20 19.31
CA GLU A 93 24.43 9.65 19.47
C GLU A 93 23.21 10.25 20.20
N GLU A 94 22.01 9.90 19.75
CA GLU A 94 20.72 10.32 20.35
C GLU A 94 20.39 9.58 21.67
N LYS A 95 21.14 8.50 21.99
CA LYS A 95 20.82 7.54 23.06
C LYS A 95 19.39 6.99 22.94
N ALA A 96 18.98 6.76 21.69
CA ALA A 96 17.62 6.38 21.31
C ALA A 96 17.51 4.88 21.02
N VAL A 97 16.27 4.37 20.99
CA VAL A 97 15.96 2.95 20.76
C VAL A 97 15.04 2.83 19.55
N ALA A 98 15.32 1.90 18.65
CA ALA A 98 14.44 1.58 17.53
C ALA A 98 13.13 0.91 18.01
N VAL A 99 12.01 1.14 17.32
CA VAL A 99 10.81 0.32 17.50
C VAL A 99 11.17 -1.15 17.22
N PRO A 100 10.95 -2.09 18.16
CA PRO A 100 11.27 -3.50 17.94
C PRO A 100 10.52 -4.07 16.73
N ALA A 101 11.24 -4.73 15.82
CA ALA A 101 10.68 -5.24 14.56
C ALA A 101 9.43 -6.14 14.73
N LYS A 102 9.29 -6.80 15.88
CA LYS A 102 8.13 -7.64 16.26
C LYS A 102 6.83 -6.88 16.52
N LEU A 103 6.84 -5.55 16.58
CA LEU A 103 5.62 -4.72 16.72
C LEU A 103 5.01 -4.35 15.37
N PHE A 104 5.78 -4.46 14.29
CA PHE A 104 5.30 -4.26 12.92
C PHE A 104 4.62 -5.53 12.40
N LYS A 105 3.54 -5.36 11.64
CA LYS A 105 2.88 -6.44 10.89
C LYS A 105 3.72 -6.85 9.66
N GLU A 106 3.39 -7.97 9.04
CA GLU A 106 4.24 -8.61 8.02
C GLU A 106 4.60 -7.68 6.83
N TYR A 107 3.60 -7.03 6.23
CA TYR A 107 3.73 -6.06 5.12
C TYR A 107 4.38 -4.71 5.52
N GLN A 108 4.52 -4.42 6.81
CA GLN A 108 5.32 -3.29 7.30
C GLN A 108 6.79 -3.67 7.49
N SER A 109 7.04 -4.96 7.74
CA SER A 109 8.33 -5.51 8.10
C SER A 109 9.24 -5.68 6.88
N PHE A 110 10.35 -6.40 7.05
CA PHE A 110 11.29 -6.65 5.97
C PHE A 110 10.76 -7.71 5.00
N PRO A 111 10.53 -7.40 3.71
CA PRO A 111 9.99 -8.36 2.76
C PRO A 111 10.95 -9.53 2.51
N TYR A 112 10.38 -10.73 2.29
CA TYR A 112 11.12 -11.93 1.90
C TYR A 112 11.47 -11.91 0.41
N ASN A 113 10.52 -11.46 -0.42
CA ASN A 113 10.63 -11.42 -1.87
C ASN A 113 11.34 -10.15 -2.36
N LYS A 114 11.95 -10.21 -3.53
CA LYS A 114 12.52 -9.05 -4.22
C LYS A 114 11.44 -8.40 -5.08
N ASN A 115 11.44 -7.07 -5.15
CA ASN A 115 10.58 -6.34 -6.07
C ASN A 115 10.91 -6.73 -7.53
N GLY A 116 9.98 -7.44 -8.18
CA GLY A 116 10.13 -7.91 -9.56
C GLY A 116 9.48 -7.01 -10.61
N PHE A 117 8.75 -5.97 -10.18
CA PHE A 117 8.10 -5.01 -11.07
C PHE A 117 9.12 -4.17 -11.83
N LYS A 118 8.74 -3.72 -13.02
CA LYS A 118 9.60 -2.93 -13.92
C LYS A 118 8.79 -1.81 -14.56
N VAL A 119 9.45 -0.67 -14.78
CA VAL A 119 8.85 0.48 -15.47
C VAL A 119 8.27 0.06 -16.83
N GLY A 120 7.02 0.44 -17.09
CA GLY A 120 6.28 0.07 -18.29
C GLY A 120 5.51 -1.26 -18.20
N MET A 121 5.57 -1.98 -17.08
CA MET A 121 4.60 -3.06 -16.79
C MET A 121 3.21 -2.46 -16.54
N LYS A 122 2.16 -3.13 -17.02
CA LYS A 122 0.75 -2.79 -16.77
C LYS A 122 0.07 -3.77 -15.83
N LEU A 123 -0.87 -3.27 -15.04
CA LEU A 123 -1.62 -4.01 -14.03
C LEU A 123 -3.00 -3.36 -13.78
N GLU A 124 -3.83 -4.03 -12.99
CA GLU A 124 -5.10 -3.52 -12.47
C GLU A 124 -4.89 -3.08 -11.02
N GLY A 125 -5.62 -2.09 -10.52
CA GLY A 125 -5.54 -1.72 -9.11
C GLY A 125 -6.55 -0.66 -8.70
N VAL A 126 -6.84 -0.61 -7.40
CA VAL A 126 -7.82 0.31 -6.79
C VAL A 126 -7.31 1.76 -6.86
N ASP A 127 -8.21 2.72 -7.10
CA ASP A 127 -7.92 4.15 -6.87
C ASP A 127 -7.92 4.45 -5.36
N PRO A 128 -6.79 4.91 -4.77
CA PRO A 128 -6.72 5.21 -3.33
C PRO A 128 -7.75 6.23 -2.82
N GLU A 129 -8.23 7.13 -3.69
CA GLU A 129 -9.23 8.16 -3.35
C GLU A 129 -10.69 7.72 -3.60
N HIS A 130 -10.90 6.63 -4.34
CA HIS A 130 -12.20 6.05 -4.73
C HIS A 130 -12.14 4.51 -4.65
N GLN A 131 -12.23 3.94 -3.44
CA GLN A 131 -11.77 2.56 -3.21
C GLN A 131 -12.67 1.44 -3.77
N SER A 132 -13.83 1.80 -4.34
CA SER A 132 -14.67 0.93 -5.18
C SER A 132 -14.16 0.78 -6.62
N VAL A 133 -13.29 1.69 -7.09
CA VAL A 133 -12.94 1.83 -8.51
C VAL A 133 -11.61 1.14 -8.84
N TYR A 134 -11.69 0.04 -9.60
CA TYR A 134 -10.52 -0.61 -10.17
C TYR A 134 -10.13 0.06 -11.50
N CYS A 135 -8.86 0.42 -11.65
CA CYS A 135 -8.31 1.18 -12.78
C CYS A 135 -7.21 0.43 -13.53
N VAL A 136 -6.99 0.82 -14.80
CA VAL A 136 -5.83 0.40 -15.60
C VAL A 136 -4.60 1.25 -15.26
N LEU A 137 -3.57 0.60 -14.73
CA LEU A 137 -2.37 1.26 -14.20
C LEU A 137 -1.08 0.82 -14.91
N THR A 138 -0.12 1.74 -15.02
CA THR A 138 1.26 1.48 -15.44
C THR A 138 2.24 1.72 -14.30
N VAL A 139 3.23 0.84 -14.13
CA VAL A 139 4.41 1.10 -13.28
C VAL A 139 5.26 2.19 -13.93
N ALA A 140 5.21 3.40 -13.38
CA ALA A 140 5.92 4.57 -13.87
C ALA A 140 7.35 4.65 -13.32
N GLU A 141 7.55 4.34 -12.04
CA GLU A 141 8.85 4.34 -11.36
C GLU A 141 8.96 3.15 -10.40
N VAL A 142 10.19 2.74 -10.07
CA VAL A 142 10.51 1.67 -9.12
C VAL A 142 11.63 2.14 -8.21
N CYS A 143 11.44 2.07 -6.90
CA CYS A 143 12.37 2.56 -5.88
C CYS A 143 12.45 1.57 -4.71
N GLY A 144 13.53 0.79 -4.63
CA GLY A 144 13.64 -0.30 -3.65
C GLY A 144 12.47 -1.28 -3.76
N TYR A 145 11.76 -1.50 -2.64
CA TYR A 145 10.56 -2.34 -2.61
C TYR A 145 9.25 -1.61 -2.97
N ARG A 146 9.33 -0.35 -3.42
CA ARG A 146 8.17 0.49 -3.74
C ARG A 146 8.05 0.71 -5.24
N ILE A 147 6.83 0.85 -5.72
CA ILE A 147 6.49 1.16 -7.11
C ILE A 147 5.58 2.39 -7.16
N LYS A 148 5.79 3.23 -8.18
CA LYS A 148 4.89 4.34 -8.49
C LYS A 148 3.98 3.93 -9.62
N LEU A 149 2.67 4.09 -9.44
CA LEU A 149 1.64 3.71 -10.38
C LEU A 149 1.02 4.96 -11.01
N HIS A 150 0.71 4.85 -12.31
CA HIS A 150 0.15 5.90 -13.14
C HIS A 150 -1.16 5.43 -13.77
N PHE A 151 -2.22 6.24 -13.65
CA PHE A 151 -3.51 6.00 -14.28
C PHE A 151 -3.44 6.26 -15.79
N ASP A 152 -3.64 5.22 -16.62
CA ASP A 152 -3.31 5.30 -18.04
C ASP A 152 -4.12 6.36 -18.82
N GLY A 153 -3.40 7.36 -19.35
CA GLY A 153 -3.97 8.47 -20.12
C GLY A 153 -4.49 9.64 -19.27
N TYR A 154 -4.36 9.56 -17.94
CA TYR A 154 -4.64 10.66 -17.02
C TYR A 154 -3.37 11.50 -16.78
N SER A 155 -3.39 12.36 -15.77
CA SER A 155 -2.30 13.30 -15.47
C SER A 155 -1.38 12.73 -14.39
N ASP A 156 -0.06 12.91 -14.54
CA ASP A 156 0.99 12.50 -13.58
C ASP A 156 0.81 13.04 -12.14
N CYS A 157 -0.15 13.96 -11.92
CA CYS A 157 -0.54 14.43 -10.58
C CYS A 157 -1.42 13.45 -9.80
N TYR A 158 -1.94 12.40 -10.45
CA TYR A 158 -2.62 11.27 -9.81
C TYR A 158 -1.66 10.07 -9.60
N ASP A 159 -0.38 10.20 -9.94
CA ASP A 159 0.60 9.14 -9.69
C ASP A 159 0.75 8.89 -8.17
N PHE A 160 0.52 7.65 -7.74
CA PHE A 160 0.62 7.23 -6.34
C PHE A 160 1.69 6.17 -6.13
N TRP A 161 2.13 5.96 -4.89
CA TRP A 161 3.15 4.97 -4.53
C TRP A 161 2.55 3.86 -3.67
N VAL A 162 2.95 2.61 -3.93
CA VAL A 162 2.63 1.44 -3.11
C VAL A 162 3.87 0.56 -2.90
N ASN A 163 3.82 -0.32 -1.90
CA ASN A 163 4.80 -1.40 -1.74
C ASN A 163 4.51 -2.52 -2.77
N ALA A 164 5.51 -3.33 -3.11
CA ALA A 164 5.36 -4.38 -4.13
C ALA A 164 4.45 -5.55 -3.70
N ASP A 165 4.14 -5.67 -2.41
CA ASP A 165 3.22 -6.62 -1.78
C ASP A 165 1.82 -6.03 -1.48
N ALA A 166 1.51 -4.84 -2.00
CA ALA A 166 0.23 -4.19 -1.75
C ALA A 166 -0.96 -5.04 -2.20
N LEU A 167 -2.01 -5.08 -1.37
CA LEU A 167 -3.19 -5.92 -1.60
C LEU A 167 -4.11 -5.36 -2.70
N ASP A 168 -4.06 -4.04 -2.89
CA ASP A 168 -4.89 -3.22 -3.79
C ASP A 168 -4.45 -3.22 -5.26
N ILE A 169 -3.48 -4.06 -5.62
CA ILE A 169 -3.00 -4.22 -7.00
C ILE A 169 -3.17 -5.67 -7.46
N HIS A 170 -3.59 -5.85 -8.71
CA HIS A 170 -3.98 -7.14 -9.27
C HIS A 170 -3.37 -7.36 -10.66
N PRO A 171 -3.10 -8.62 -11.06
CA PRO A 171 -2.61 -8.91 -12.39
C PRO A 171 -3.66 -8.66 -13.46
N VAL A 172 -3.22 -8.26 -14.66
CA VAL A 172 -4.07 -8.11 -15.86
C VAL A 172 -5.03 -9.30 -16.05
N GLY A 173 -6.31 -8.98 -16.24
CA GLY A 173 -7.42 -9.92 -16.31
C GLY A 173 -7.83 -10.49 -14.95
N TRP A 174 -7.72 -9.70 -13.87
CA TRP A 174 -8.27 -10.06 -12.56
C TRP A 174 -9.73 -9.63 -12.49
N CYS A 175 -10.07 -8.37 -12.82
CA CYS A 175 -11.44 -7.85 -12.80
C CYS A 175 -12.41 -8.72 -13.63
N GLU A 176 -12.00 -9.08 -14.85
CA GLU A 176 -12.75 -9.99 -15.75
C GLU A 176 -12.96 -11.39 -15.14
N LYS A 177 -11.96 -11.91 -14.40
CA LYS A 177 -12.02 -13.22 -13.74
C LYS A 177 -12.92 -13.19 -12.48
N THR A 178 -12.93 -12.08 -11.75
CA THR A 178 -13.62 -11.94 -10.46
C THR A 178 -14.98 -11.25 -10.56
N GLY A 179 -15.35 -10.72 -11.72
CA GLY A 179 -16.64 -10.05 -11.97
C GLY A 179 -16.68 -8.56 -11.63
N HIS A 180 -15.52 -7.94 -11.37
CA HIS A 180 -15.44 -6.52 -11.00
C HIS A 180 -15.39 -5.62 -12.24
N LYS A 181 -15.90 -4.40 -12.09
CA LYS A 181 -15.86 -3.36 -13.12
C LYS A 181 -14.46 -2.75 -13.22
N LEU A 182 -13.83 -2.86 -14.40
CA LEU A 182 -12.56 -2.19 -14.69
C LEU A 182 -12.80 -0.85 -15.39
N HIS A 183 -12.41 0.25 -14.74
CA HIS A 183 -12.41 1.56 -15.39
C HIS A 183 -11.31 1.60 -16.47
N PRO A 184 -11.66 1.87 -17.74
CA PRO A 184 -10.71 1.84 -18.84
C PRO A 184 -9.79 3.08 -18.86
N PRO A 185 -8.69 3.06 -19.63
CA PRO A 185 -7.82 4.22 -19.85
C PRO A 185 -8.56 5.40 -20.48
N LYS A 186 -8.08 6.63 -20.23
CA LYS A 186 -8.75 7.85 -20.70
C LYS A 186 -8.94 7.84 -22.23
N GLY A 187 -10.19 7.91 -22.66
CA GLY A 187 -10.58 7.96 -24.07
C GLY A 187 -10.99 6.62 -24.69
N TYR A 188 -10.94 5.52 -23.92
CA TYR A 188 -11.60 4.26 -24.26
C TYR A 188 -12.98 4.21 -23.61
N LYS A 189 -13.96 3.56 -24.25
CA LYS A 189 -15.16 3.08 -23.54
C LYS A 189 -14.87 1.74 -22.89
N GLU A 190 -15.66 1.42 -21.86
CA GLU A 190 -15.61 0.15 -21.12
C GLU A 190 -15.78 -1.07 -22.05
N GLU A 191 -16.85 -1.06 -22.86
CA GLU A 191 -17.16 -2.10 -23.85
C GLU A 191 -16.16 -2.18 -25.03
N GLU A 192 -15.30 -1.18 -25.20
CA GLU A 192 -14.27 -1.12 -26.24
C GLU A 192 -12.88 -1.53 -25.73
N PHE A 193 -12.71 -1.66 -24.41
CA PHE A 193 -11.42 -1.98 -23.82
C PHE A 193 -11.14 -3.49 -23.85
N ASN A 194 -9.98 -3.85 -24.39
CA ASN A 194 -9.50 -5.23 -24.36
C ASN A 194 -7.98 -5.28 -24.12
N TRP A 195 -7.57 -5.93 -23.04
CA TRP A 195 -6.17 -6.04 -22.62
C TRP A 195 -5.22 -6.55 -23.70
N GLN A 196 -5.62 -7.58 -24.46
CA GLN A 196 -4.77 -8.21 -25.47
C GLN A 196 -4.54 -7.32 -26.70
N THR A 197 -5.47 -6.40 -26.99
CA THR A 197 -5.30 -5.35 -28.00
C THR A 197 -4.58 -4.13 -27.43
N TYR A 198 -4.86 -3.76 -26.17
CA TYR A 198 -4.26 -2.61 -25.50
C TYR A 198 -2.76 -2.80 -25.27
N LEU A 199 -2.31 -3.95 -24.76
CA LEU A 199 -0.89 -4.28 -24.56
C LEU A 199 -0.08 -4.19 -25.87
N LYS A 200 -0.64 -4.70 -26.98
CA LYS A 200 -0.05 -4.58 -28.33
C LYS A 200 0.04 -3.12 -28.78
N THR A 201 -0.99 -2.33 -28.52
CA THR A 201 -1.08 -0.91 -28.90
C THR A 201 -0.05 -0.07 -28.15
N CYS A 202 0.08 -0.26 -26.84
CA CYS A 202 1.09 0.39 -26.00
C CYS A 202 2.50 -0.18 -26.18
N LYS A 203 2.66 -1.35 -26.82
CA LYS A 203 3.90 -2.14 -26.88
C LYS A 203 4.45 -2.46 -25.47
N ALA A 204 3.53 -2.68 -24.54
CA ALA A 204 3.79 -2.92 -23.13
C ALA A 204 3.63 -4.41 -22.77
N GLN A 205 4.00 -4.77 -21.54
CA GLN A 205 3.80 -6.11 -20.99
C GLN A 205 2.94 -6.02 -19.73
N ALA A 206 2.10 -7.03 -19.49
CA ALA A 206 1.46 -7.19 -18.19
C ALA A 206 2.52 -7.53 -17.12
N ALA A 207 2.31 -7.06 -15.89
CA ALA A 207 3.05 -7.58 -14.74
C ALA A 207 2.75 -9.09 -14.56
N PRO A 208 3.77 -9.96 -14.42
CA PRO A 208 3.56 -11.39 -14.21
C PRO A 208 2.73 -11.67 -12.94
N LYS A 209 1.81 -12.65 -13.01
CA LYS A 209 0.92 -12.99 -11.88
C LYS A 209 1.66 -13.39 -10.59
N SER A 210 2.90 -13.88 -10.73
CA SER A 210 3.80 -14.23 -9.62
C SER A 210 4.42 -13.03 -8.88
N LEU A 211 4.05 -11.79 -9.21
CA LEU A 211 4.47 -10.58 -8.49
C LEU A 211 3.40 -10.07 -7.50
N PHE A 212 2.23 -10.70 -7.44
CA PHE A 212 1.09 -10.25 -6.67
C PHE A 212 0.82 -11.24 -5.53
N GLU A 213 1.17 -10.88 -4.30
CA GLU A 213 1.06 -11.77 -3.14
C GLU A 213 -0.41 -12.17 -2.86
N ASN A 214 -1.37 -11.32 -3.25
CA ASN A 214 -2.81 -11.62 -3.15
C ASN A 214 -3.28 -12.83 -3.97
N GLN A 215 -2.50 -13.32 -4.94
CA GLN A 215 -2.88 -14.53 -5.69
C GLN A 215 -2.84 -15.82 -4.85
N ASN A 216 -2.20 -15.81 -3.67
CA ASN A 216 -2.02 -16.98 -2.81
C ASN A 216 -2.57 -16.80 -1.38
N ILE A 217 -3.45 -15.81 -1.12
CA ILE A 217 -3.98 -15.58 0.22
C ILE A 217 -4.93 -16.72 0.63
N THR A 218 -4.63 -17.36 1.76
CA THR A 218 -5.55 -18.28 2.43
C THR A 218 -6.75 -17.50 2.97
N VAL A 219 -7.92 -17.68 2.36
CA VAL A 219 -9.17 -17.04 2.79
C VAL A 219 -9.62 -17.61 4.13
N ILE A 220 -9.80 -16.73 5.12
CA ILE A 220 -10.21 -17.04 6.48
C ILE A 220 -11.75 -17.09 6.54
N PRO A 221 -12.37 -18.06 7.26
CA PRO A 221 -13.82 -18.14 7.45
C PRO A 221 -14.45 -16.90 8.14
N SER A 222 -14.76 -15.87 7.34
CA SER A 222 -15.38 -14.62 7.80
C SER A 222 -16.84 -14.79 8.19
N GLY A 223 -17.30 -13.96 9.13
CA GLY A 223 -18.73 -13.76 9.42
C GLY A 223 -19.40 -12.67 8.57
N PHE A 224 -18.62 -11.81 7.90
CA PHE A 224 -19.13 -10.75 7.01
C PHE A 224 -19.56 -11.33 5.65
N ARG A 225 -20.54 -10.70 5.01
CA ARG A 225 -21.02 -10.96 3.64
C ARG A 225 -21.41 -9.65 2.98
N VAL A 226 -21.31 -9.58 1.65
CA VAL A 226 -21.87 -8.47 0.86
C VAL A 226 -23.37 -8.30 1.18
N GLY A 227 -23.82 -7.05 1.32
CA GLY A 227 -25.17 -6.68 1.74
C GLY A 227 -25.40 -6.65 3.26
N MET A 228 -24.40 -7.00 4.09
CA MET A 228 -24.52 -6.82 5.55
C MET A 228 -24.29 -5.36 5.95
N LYS A 229 -25.11 -4.85 6.87
CA LYS A 229 -25.01 -3.47 7.41
C LYS A 229 -24.29 -3.41 8.74
N LEU A 230 -23.62 -2.29 9.01
CA LEU A 230 -22.76 -2.06 10.19
C LEU A 230 -22.60 -0.56 10.50
N GLU A 231 -21.92 -0.26 11.61
CA GLU A 231 -21.46 1.10 11.97
C GLU A 231 -19.97 1.24 11.66
N ALA A 232 -19.60 2.28 10.90
CA ALA A 232 -18.23 2.53 10.44
C ALA A 232 -17.78 3.96 10.74
N VAL A 233 -16.49 4.16 10.95
CA VAL A 233 -15.88 5.50 11.15
C VAL A 233 -15.51 6.09 9.79
N ASP A 234 -15.95 7.31 9.49
CA ASP A 234 -15.49 8.03 8.30
C ASP A 234 -13.98 8.30 8.40
N LYS A 235 -13.16 7.63 7.58
CA LYS A 235 -11.70 7.82 7.56
C LYS A 235 -11.29 9.23 7.12
N LYS A 236 -12.15 9.97 6.38
CA LYS A 236 -11.94 11.38 6.00
C LYS A 236 -12.36 12.35 7.12
N ASN A 237 -13.34 12.00 7.95
CA ASN A 237 -13.75 12.74 9.15
C ASN A 237 -13.93 11.84 10.40
N PRO A 238 -12.84 11.40 11.09
CA PRO A 238 -12.91 10.40 12.16
C PRO A 238 -13.66 10.79 13.46
N ALA A 239 -14.41 11.89 13.45
CA ALA A 239 -15.36 12.28 14.49
C ALA A 239 -16.78 11.73 14.22
N PHE A 240 -17.04 11.15 13.04
CA PHE A 240 -18.34 10.59 12.66
C PHE A 240 -18.30 9.07 12.59
N ILE A 241 -19.34 8.47 13.15
CA ILE A 241 -19.69 7.06 12.99
C ILE A 241 -21.01 7.04 12.22
N CYS A 242 -21.05 6.34 11.10
CA CYS A 242 -22.14 6.39 10.14
C CYS A 242 -22.66 4.99 9.80
N VAL A 243 -23.91 4.94 9.33
CA VAL A 243 -24.57 3.75 8.80
C VAL A 243 -23.89 3.36 7.49
N ALA A 244 -23.47 2.10 7.39
CA ALA A 244 -22.68 1.60 6.28
C ALA A 244 -23.03 0.15 5.91
N THR A 245 -22.70 -0.24 4.69
CA THR A 245 -22.93 -1.56 4.10
C THR A 245 -21.62 -2.17 3.61
N VAL A 246 -21.47 -3.49 3.74
CA VAL A 246 -20.42 -4.25 3.06
C VAL A 246 -20.80 -4.41 1.58
N THR A 247 -20.11 -3.71 0.68
CA THR A 247 -20.41 -3.69 -0.76
C THR A 247 -19.61 -4.71 -1.57
N ASP A 248 -18.38 -5.03 -1.13
CA ASP A 248 -17.47 -5.95 -1.83
C ASP A 248 -16.65 -6.78 -0.82
N MET A 249 -16.12 -7.93 -1.26
CA MET A 249 -15.27 -8.82 -0.46
C MET A 249 -14.18 -9.47 -1.34
N VAL A 250 -12.92 -9.08 -1.09
CA VAL A 250 -11.74 -9.58 -1.80
C VAL A 250 -10.77 -10.20 -0.79
N ASP A 251 -10.45 -11.48 -0.99
CA ASP A 251 -9.58 -12.30 -0.15
C ASP A 251 -9.96 -12.24 1.35
N ASN A 252 -9.11 -11.63 2.19
CA ASN A 252 -9.35 -11.41 3.62
C ASN A 252 -9.76 -9.96 3.93
N ARG A 253 -10.40 -9.27 2.97
CA ARG A 253 -10.83 -7.87 3.09
C ARG A 253 -12.29 -7.70 2.68
N PHE A 254 -12.87 -6.59 3.12
CA PHE A 254 -14.20 -6.16 2.69
C PHE A 254 -14.23 -4.64 2.46
N LEU A 255 -15.04 -4.21 1.50
CA LEU A 255 -15.26 -2.79 1.20
C LEU A 255 -16.42 -2.28 2.07
N VAL A 256 -16.16 -1.20 2.78
CA VAL A 256 -17.15 -0.46 3.58
C VAL A 256 -17.65 0.72 2.75
N HIS A 257 -18.95 0.74 2.47
CA HIS A 257 -19.65 1.84 1.80
C HIS A 257 -20.57 2.58 2.77
N PHE A 258 -20.67 3.90 2.68
CA PHE A 258 -21.53 4.71 3.55
C PHE A 258 -22.92 4.95 2.91
N ASP A 259 -23.98 4.54 3.61
CA ASP A 259 -25.32 4.44 3.02
C ASP A 259 -25.87 5.82 2.64
N ASN A 260 -26.19 6.00 1.34
CA ASN A 260 -26.58 7.25 0.69
C ASN A 260 -25.47 8.32 0.57
N TRP A 261 -24.19 7.93 0.67
CA TRP A 261 -23.03 8.80 0.39
C TRP A 261 -22.45 8.51 -1.00
N ASP A 262 -21.42 9.27 -1.34
CA ASP A 262 -20.63 9.11 -2.56
C ASP A 262 -19.54 8.04 -2.35
N GLU A 263 -19.28 7.18 -3.33
CA GLU A 263 -18.31 6.07 -3.23
C GLU A 263 -16.86 6.52 -2.94
N SER A 264 -16.54 7.81 -3.10
CA SER A 264 -15.26 8.37 -2.65
C SER A 264 -15.04 8.29 -1.14
N TYR A 265 -16.07 8.02 -0.32
CA TYR A 265 -15.91 7.77 1.13
C TYR A 265 -15.63 6.29 1.46
N ASP A 266 -15.79 5.39 0.49
CA ASP A 266 -15.64 3.95 0.70
C ASP A 266 -14.19 3.59 1.03
N TYR A 267 -14.01 2.52 1.82
CA TYR A 267 -12.67 2.02 2.13
C TYR A 267 -12.59 0.51 2.34
N TRP A 268 -11.44 -0.06 2.03
CA TRP A 268 -11.12 -1.44 2.41
C TRP A 268 -10.78 -1.55 3.90
N ASP A 269 -11.27 -2.62 4.53
CA ASP A 269 -10.90 -3.04 5.88
C ASP A 269 -10.66 -4.55 5.96
N LEU A 270 -10.01 -5.01 7.03
CA LEU A 270 -9.53 -6.39 7.16
C LEU A 270 -10.55 -7.30 7.88
N VAL A 271 -10.73 -8.51 7.36
CA VAL A 271 -11.24 -9.64 8.14
C VAL A 271 -10.16 -10.04 9.15
N SER A 272 -10.23 -9.44 10.34
CA SER A 272 -9.28 -9.62 11.43
C SER A 272 -9.11 -11.09 11.82
N ASN A 273 -7.93 -11.65 11.56
CA ASN A 273 -7.56 -13.00 11.99
C ASN A 273 -7.29 -13.06 13.51
N GLN A 274 -7.68 -14.15 14.15
CA GLN A 274 -7.40 -14.42 15.57
C GLN A 274 -6.26 -15.44 15.78
N ASP A 275 -5.88 -16.19 14.74
CA ASP A 275 -4.99 -17.36 14.83
C ASP A 275 -3.48 -17.02 14.80
N CYS A 276 -3.10 -15.74 14.83
CA CYS A 276 -1.70 -15.29 14.83
C CYS A 276 -1.18 -14.78 16.19
N GLU A 277 -2.07 -14.53 17.16
CA GLU A 277 -1.71 -13.94 18.47
C GLU A 277 -2.16 -14.79 19.68
N GLN A 278 -2.09 -16.13 19.57
CA GLN A 278 -2.32 -17.04 20.71
C GLN A 278 -1.11 -17.05 21.68
N SER A 279 -0.70 -15.88 22.18
CA SER A 279 0.28 -15.71 23.25
C SER A 279 0.25 -14.30 23.86
N LEU A 280 -0.73 -14.05 24.75
CA LEU A 280 -0.51 -13.57 26.13
C LEU A 280 -1.85 -13.33 26.84
N LEU A 281 -1.83 -13.41 28.19
CA LEU A 281 -3.01 -13.25 29.04
C LEU A 281 -3.04 -11.89 29.74
N HIS A 282 -4.28 -11.48 30.06
CA HIS A 282 -4.73 -10.50 31.07
C HIS A 282 -5.01 -9.03 30.68
N SER A 283 -6.18 -8.63 31.19
CA SER A 283 -6.57 -7.29 31.68
C SER A 283 -7.07 -6.20 30.73
N THR A 284 -8.40 -6.08 30.70
CA THR A 284 -9.15 -4.82 30.91
C THR A 284 -8.75 -3.58 30.10
N GLY A 285 -9.33 -3.42 28.91
CA GLY A 285 -9.41 -2.15 28.18
C GLY A 285 -10.44 -2.25 27.05
N LEU A 286 -11.40 -1.32 26.97
CA LEU A 286 -12.40 -1.28 25.90
C LEU A 286 -11.86 -0.48 24.70
N GLY A 287 -10.92 -1.07 23.97
CA GLY A 287 -10.47 -0.55 22.67
C GLY A 287 -11.53 -0.77 21.59
N GLN A 288 -11.86 0.27 20.84
CA GLN A 288 -12.86 0.21 19.75
C GLN A 288 -12.17 -0.20 18.44
N SER A 289 -12.56 -1.34 17.87
CA SER A 289 -12.18 -1.66 16.49
C SER A 289 -12.68 -0.57 15.53
N VAL A 290 -11.91 -0.27 14.48
CA VAL A 290 -12.16 0.86 13.56
C VAL A 290 -13.45 0.66 12.75
N VAL A 291 -13.92 -0.59 12.64
CA VAL A 291 -15.32 -0.91 12.33
C VAL A 291 -16.01 -1.22 13.65
N LEU A 292 -16.91 -0.32 14.09
CA LEU A 292 -17.33 -0.26 15.48
C LEU A 292 -18.52 -1.19 15.76
N THR A 293 -18.29 -2.22 16.57
CA THR A 293 -19.39 -3.00 17.18
C THR A 293 -19.95 -2.28 18.41
N VAL A 294 -20.89 -1.34 18.21
CA VAL A 294 -21.88 -1.06 19.28
C VAL A 294 -22.95 -2.16 19.18
N ILE A 295 -22.93 -3.07 20.16
CA ILE A 295 -24.05 -3.99 20.38
C ILE A 295 -25.27 -3.15 20.81
N LEU A 296 -26.45 -3.48 20.27
CA LEU A 296 -27.75 -2.90 20.59
C LEU A 296 -28.15 -3.16 22.07
N ASP A 297 -27.51 -2.48 23.02
CA ASP A 297 -27.83 -2.61 24.46
C ASP A 297 -27.42 -1.39 25.33
N LYS A 298 -27.11 -0.23 24.74
CA LYS A 298 -26.78 1.01 25.50
C LYS A 298 -27.41 2.27 24.90
N PRO A 299 -28.50 2.82 25.48
CA PRO A 299 -29.20 3.98 24.92
C PRO A 299 -28.45 5.31 25.06
N ASP A 300 -27.51 5.43 26.02
CA ASP A 300 -26.96 6.71 26.47
C ASP A 300 -25.63 7.14 25.82
N ARG A 301 -25.32 6.68 24.59
CA ARG A 301 -24.15 7.17 23.83
C ARG A 301 -24.56 8.06 22.66
N ILE A 302 -24.94 9.28 23.01
CA ILE A 302 -25.20 10.38 22.07
C ILE A 302 -23.87 10.83 21.43
N TYR A 303 -23.48 10.16 20.36
CA TYR A 303 -22.52 10.67 19.37
C TYR A 303 -23.27 10.87 18.03
N CYS A 304 -22.88 11.89 17.26
CA CYS A 304 -23.76 12.48 16.26
C CYS A 304 -24.12 11.53 15.11
N PHE A 305 -25.40 11.11 15.06
CA PHE A 305 -26.04 10.61 13.84
C PHE A 305 -26.03 11.69 12.75
N LEU A 306 -24.96 11.75 11.95
CA LEU A 306 -24.84 12.67 10.84
C LEU A 306 -25.15 11.97 9.51
N SER A 307 -26.43 12.12 9.15
CA SER A 307 -27.01 11.88 7.83
C SER A 307 -26.65 10.58 7.11
N LEU A 308 -27.56 9.60 7.19
CA LEU A 308 -28.13 9.08 5.94
C LEU A 308 -28.72 10.27 5.18
N LEU A 309 -28.07 10.72 4.11
CA LEU A 309 -28.57 11.83 3.31
C LEU A 309 -29.93 11.43 2.70
N GLY A 310 -30.96 12.23 2.95
CA GLY A 310 -32.33 11.97 2.50
C GLY A 310 -33.20 11.07 3.39
N TYR A 311 -32.69 10.44 4.45
CA TYR A 311 -33.55 9.63 5.33
C TYR A 311 -34.50 10.52 6.17
N PRO A 312 -35.83 10.25 6.17
CA PRO A 312 -36.81 11.14 6.78
C PRO A 312 -36.69 11.16 8.31
N ASN A 313 -36.24 12.30 8.84
CA ASN A 313 -36.09 12.61 10.26
C ASN A 313 -35.12 11.69 11.02
N VAL A 314 -33.82 11.97 10.86
CA VAL A 314 -32.68 11.31 11.53
C VAL A 314 -32.83 11.18 13.06
N LYS A 315 -33.61 12.06 13.72
CA LYS A 315 -33.89 11.95 15.18
C LYS A 315 -34.75 10.74 15.57
N HIS A 316 -35.30 10.02 14.59
CA HIS A 316 -36.10 8.80 14.76
C HIS A 316 -35.55 7.66 13.89
N PHE A 317 -34.25 7.66 13.59
CA PHE A 317 -33.61 6.48 13.02
C PHE A 317 -33.73 5.28 13.97
N SER A 318 -34.00 4.10 13.41
CA SER A 318 -34.04 2.82 14.12
C SER A 318 -33.41 1.76 13.23
N TRP A 319 -32.45 1.02 13.78
CA TRP A 319 -31.76 -0.04 13.07
C TRP A 319 -32.72 -1.15 12.59
N ASP A 320 -33.62 -1.61 13.46
CA ASP A 320 -34.58 -2.68 13.12
C ASP A 320 -35.46 -2.28 11.93
N LYS A 321 -36.01 -1.06 11.95
CA LYS A 321 -36.82 -0.52 10.85
C LYS A 321 -36.00 -0.37 9.57
N TYR A 322 -34.77 0.15 9.68
CA TYR A 322 -33.94 0.37 8.50
C TYR A 322 -33.50 -0.95 7.83
N LEU A 323 -33.23 -1.98 8.63
CA LEU A 323 -32.95 -3.34 8.16
C LEU A 323 -34.18 -3.97 7.48
N GLU A 324 -35.39 -3.75 8.01
CA GLU A 324 -36.66 -4.16 7.37
C GLU A 324 -36.89 -3.40 6.05
N GLU A 325 -36.81 -2.07 6.04
CA GLU A 325 -36.99 -1.22 4.85
C GLU A 325 -35.97 -1.51 3.73
N THR A 326 -34.78 -1.98 4.08
CA THR A 326 -33.72 -2.35 3.12
C THR A 326 -33.60 -3.85 2.88
N ASN A 327 -34.48 -4.68 3.45
CA ASN A 327 -34.41 -6.16 3.42
C ASN A 327 -32.98 -6.70 3.65
N SER A 328 -32.27 -6.09 4.60
CA SER A 328 -30.84 -6.30 4.85
C SER A 328 -30.60 -6.94 6.21
N LEU A 329 -29.42 -7.57 6.38
CA LEU A 329 -29.03 -8.17 7.66
C LEU A 329 -27.91 -7.37 8.32
N PRO A 330 -27.89 -7.23 9.66
CA PRO A 330 -26.75 -6.65 10.34
C PRO A 330 -25.56 -7.62 10.29
N ALA A 331 -24.35 -7.08 10.18
CA ALA A 331 -23.13 -7.87 10.34
C ALA A 331 -23.12 -8.49 11.75
N PRO A 332 -22.98 -9.82 11.89
CA PRO A 332 -23.17 -10.47 13.18
C PRO A 332 -22.01 -10.15 14.12
N ALA A 333 -22.29 -9.74 15.35
CA ALA A 333 -21.28 -9.25 16.31
C ALA A 333 -20.04 -10.17 16.49
N ARG A 334 -20.21 -11.49 16.32
CA ARG A 334 -19.14 -12.51 16.36
C ARG A 334 -18.13 -12.46 15.20
N ALA A 335 -18.43 -11.71 14.13
CA ALA A 335 -17.56 -11.51 12.97
C ALA A 335 -16.45 -10.49 13.28
N PHE A 336 -16.78 -9.46 14.06
CA PHE A 336 -15.86 -8.44 14.52
C PHE A 336 -14.90 -9.01 15.56
N LYS A 337 -13.65 -8.53 15.58
CA LYS A 337 -12.67 -8.79 16.65
C LYS A 337 -12.15 -7.47 17.18
N VAL A 338 -11.73 -7.47 18.45
CA VAL A 338 -11.05 -6.32 19.06
C VAL A 338 -9.60 -6.32 18.58
N LYS A 339 -9.14 -5.19 18.05
CA LYS A 339 -7.75 -4.96 17.64
C LYS A 339 -6.87 -4.81 18.90
N PRO A 340 -5.80 -5.60 19.07
CA PRO A 340 -4.91 -5.45 20.22
C PRO A 340 -4.14 -4.11 20.16
N PRO A 341 -3.81 -3.49 21.31
CA PRO A 341 -2.99 -2.27 21.34
C PRO A 341 -1.62 -2.51 20.69
N HIS A 342 -1.16 -1.57 19.86
CA HIS A 342 0.03 -1.75 19.00
C HIS A 342 1.37 -1.83 19.74
N GLY A 343 1.45 -1.35 20.98
CA GLY A 343 2.62 -1.49 21.84
C GLY A 343 3.84 -0.62 21.48
N PHE A 344 3.77 0.26 20.47
CA PHE A 344 4.80 1.27 20.20
C PHE A 344 4.85 2.25 21.38
N GLN A 345 6.01 2.85 21.63
CA GLN A 345 6.21 3.78 22.74
C GLN A 345 6.83 5.10 22.27
N LYS A 346 6.48 6.20 22.94
CA LYS A 346 7.03 7.53 22.67
C LYS A 346 8.57 7.51 22.75
N LYS A 347 9.23 8.31 21.92
CA LYS A 347 10.69 8.38 21.70
C LYS A 347 11.33 7.20 20.95
N MET A 348 10.59 6.13 20.62
CA MET A 348 11.15 5.07 19.76
C MET A 348 11.36 5.58 18.33
N LYS A 349 12.43 5.12 17.66
CA LYS A 349 12.81 5.50 16.29
C LYS A 349 12.28 4.51 15.25
N LEU A 350 11.88 5.00 14.08
CA LEU A 350 11.39 4.20 12.95
C LEU A 350 11.68 4.86 11.58
N GLU A 351 11.37 4.14 10.50
CA GLU A 351 11.34 4.67 9.13
C GLU A 351 9.87 4.87 8.70
N VAL A 352 9.58 5.94 7.94
CA VAL A 352 8.21 6.28 7.54
C VAL A 352 8.16 7.10 6.25
N ILE A 353 7.17 6.87 5.39
CA ILE A 353 6.95 7.63 4.15
C ILE A 353 6.47 9.06 4.45
N ASP A 354 6.99 10.04 3.70
CA ASP A 354 6.54 11.43 3.81
C ASP A 354 5.18 11.64 3.09
N LYS A 355 4.08 11.71 3.85
CA LYS A 355 2.74 12.01 3.32
C LYS A 355 2.65 13.28 2.47
N ARG A 356 3.59 14.24 2.57
CA ARG A 356 3.62 15.47 1.75
C ARG A 356 4.44 15.30 0.46
N ASN A 357 5.30 14.28 0.38
CA ASN A 357 6.04 13.88 -0.82
C ASN A 357 6.42 12.38 -0.74
N PRO A 358 5.50 11.48 -1.16
CA PRO A 358 5.66 10.03 -0.95
C PRO A 358 6.85 9.36 -1.64
N VAL A 359 7.66 10.11 -2.41
CA VAL A 359 8.96 9.65 -2.91
C VAL A 359 9.97 9.45 -1.77
N PHE A 360 9.84 10.18 -0.66
CA PHE A 360 10.77 10.10 0.46
C PHE A 360 10.29 9.15 1.57
N ILE A 361 11.21 8.34 2.09
CA ILE A 361 11.13 7.76 3.42
C ILE A 361 12.10 8.53 4.33
N ARG A 362 11.70 8.82 5.56
CA ARG A 362 12.44 9.64 6.52
C ARG A 362 12.76 8.89 7.81
N VAL A 363 13.85 9.30 8.44
CA VAL A 363 14.15 9.02 9.85
C VAL A 363 13.12 9.74 10.72
N ALA A 364 12.50 9.01 11.65
CA ALA A 364 11.43 9.54 12.48
C ALA A 364 11.44 9.01 13.92
N THR A 365 10.70 9.71 14.77
CA THR A 365 10.43 9.38 16.17
C THR A 365 8.92 9.25 16.40
N VAL A 366 8.50 8.28 17.23
CA VAL A 366 7.14 8.24 17.81
C VAL A 366 7.00 9.39 18.81
N ALA A 367 6.30 10.45 18.44
CA ALA A 367 6.04 11.60 19.30
C ALA A 367 4.88 11.35 20.27
N ASP A 368 3.84 10.68 19.81
CA ASP A 368 2.64 10.36 20.61
C ASP A 368 1.99 9.03 20.18
N THR A 369 1.04 8.54 20.97
CA THR A 369 0.41 7.21 20.85
C THR A 369 -1.02 7.25 21.38
N ASP A 370 -1.99 6.74 20.63
CA ASP A 370 -3.30 6.30 21.15
C ASP A 370 -3.41 4.77 21.07
N ASP A 371 -4.60 4.18 21.24
CA ASP A 371 -4.77 2.71 21.26
C ASP A 371 -4.41 2.03 19.93
N HIS A 372 -4.55 2.74 18.80
CA HIS A 372 -4.48 2.15 17.44
C HIS A 372 -3.58 2.93 16.48
N ARG A 373 -3.09 4.12 16.85
CA ARG A 373 -2.31 5.03 16.01
C ARG A 373 -1.11 5.58 16.74
N ILE A 374 -0.12 5.98 15.95
CA ILE A 374 1.06 6.72 16.40
C ILE A 374 1.09 8.12 15.79
N LYS A 375 1.56 9.11 16.53
CA LYS A 375 1.93 10.42 16.00
C LYS A 375 3.41 10.37 15.64
N VAL A 376 3.73 10.47 14.36
CA VAL A 376 5.12 10.49 13.87
C VAL A 376 5.67 11.91 13.81
N HIS A 377 6.95 12.05 14.14
CA HIS A 377 7.76 13.26 13.99
C HIS A 377 8.95 12.96 13.10
N PHE A 378 9.24 13.79 12.11
CA PHE A 378 10.44 13.65 11.29
C PHE A 378 11.63 14.33 11.97
N ASP A 379 12.71 13.60 12.21
CA ASP A 379 13.80 14.08 13.04
C ASP A 379 14.50 15.30 12.40
N GLY A 380 14.67 16.37 13.17
CA GLY A 380 15.21 17.66 12.70
C GLY A 380 14.18 18.58 12.01
N TRP A 381 12.93 18.17 11.85
CA TRP A 381 11.86 19.03 11.31
C TRP A 381 11.10 19.77 12.41
N ASN A 382 10.28 20.75 12.03
CA ASN A 382 9.37 21.41 12.96
C ASN A 382 8.17 20.50 13.28
N SER A 383 7.63 20.54 14.49
CA SER A 383 6.48 19.71 14.89
C SER A 383 5.15 20.04 14.18
N CYS A 384 5.08 21.13 13.40
CA CYS A 384 4.00 21.37 12.44
C CYS A 384 4.03 20.45 11.19
N TYR A 385 5.05 19.58 11.09
CA TYR A 385 5.11 18.49 10.11
C TYR A 385 4.64 17.15 10.68
N ASP A 386 4.47 17.03 12.01
CA ASP A 386 3.97 15.81 12.65
C ASP A 386 2.54 15.48 12.21
N TYR A 387 2.20 14.19 12.14
CA TYR A 387 0.83 13.73 11.89
C TYR A 387 0.54 12.39 12.56
N TRP A 388 -0.75 12.07 12.71
CA TRP A 388 -1.21 10.75 13.13
C TRP A 388 -1.27 9.78 11.94
N ILE A 389 -0.88 8.53 12.20
CA ILE A 389 -0.98 7.42 11.25
C ILE A 389 -1.28 6.13 12.02
N ASP A 390 -2.09 5.26 11.43
CA ASP A 390 -2.47 4.00 12.04
C ASP A 390 -1.24 3.10 12.23
N ALA A 391 -1.15 2.42 13.37
CA ALA A 391 0.05 1.67 13.75
C ALA A 391 0.26 0.39 12.91
N ASP A 392 -0.73 0.01 12.11
CA ASP A 392 -0.73 -1.03 11.09
C ASP A 392 -0.80 -0.46 9.64
N SER A 393 -0.52 0.83 9.45
CA SER A 393 -0.38 1.41 8.10
C SER A 393 0.84 0.81 7.36
N PRO A 394 0.73 0.48 6.06
CA PRO A 394 1.86 -0.03 5.27
C PRO A 394 2.99 1.00 5.03
N ASP A 395 2.81 2.25 5.48
CA ASP A 395 3.74 3.36 5.27
C ASP A 395 4.79 3.56 6.39
N ILE A 396 4.72 2.75 7.46
CA ILE A 396 5.68 2.77 8.58
C ILE A 396 6.45 1.45 8.66
N HIS A 397 7.75 1.54 8.93
CA HIS A 397 8.69 0.45 8.77
C HIS A 397 9.73 0.37 9.91
N PRO A 398 10.27 -0.83 10.22
CA PRO A 398 11.34 -0.97 11.19
C PRO A 398 12.64 -0.31 10.71
N VAL A 399 13.47 0.09 11.68
CA VAL A 399 14.82 0.61 11.44
C VAL A 399 15.64 -0.34 10.57
N GLY A 400 16.17 0.19 9.46
CA GLY A 400 16.96 -0.53 8.47
C GLY A 400 16.19 -1.00 7.23
N TRP A 401 14.87 -0.77 7.15
CA TRP A 401 14.04 -1.24 6.05
C TRP A 401 14.53 -0.73 4.69
N CYS A 402 14.75 0.58 4.55
CA CYS A 402 15.31 1.22 3.36
C CYS A 402 16.65 0.59 2.93
N SER A 403 17.52 0.31 3.89
CA SER A 403 18.83 -0.30 3.64
C SER A 403 18.71 -1.73 3.10
N LYS A 404 17.74 -2.50 3.59
CA LYS A 404 17.49 -3.88 3.16
C LYS A 404 16.69 -3.97 1.85
N THR A 405 15.80 -3.01 1.59
CA THR A 405 14.99 -2.94 0.35
C THR A 405 15.65 -2.18 -0.80
N GLY A 406 16.70 -1.40 -0.52
CA GLY A 406 17.37 -0.54 -1.51
C GLY A 406 16.66 0.78 -1.77
N HIS A 407 15.77 1.22 -0.88
CA HIS A 407 15.14 2.54 -0.95
C HIS A 407 16.08 3.63 -0.36
N PRO A 408 16.17 4.85 -0.92
CA PRO A 408 16.89 5.95 -0.28
C PRO A 408 16.16 6.43 0.98
N LEU A 409 16.82 6.36 2.13
CA LEU A 409 16.37 6.96 3.39
C LEU A 409 16.86 8.41 3.46
N GLN A 410 15.98 9.34 3.82
CA GLN A 410 16.38 10.71 4.15
C GLN A 410 16.81 10.77 5.63
N PRO A 411 18.05 11.20 5.93
CA PRO A 411 18.51 11.39 7.31
C PRO A 411 17.78 12.57 7.99
N PRO A 412 17.98 12.78 9.30
CA PRO A 412 17.46 13.96 9.99
C PRO A 412 17.88 15.26 9.29
N LEU A 413 17.00 16.26 9.28
CA LEU A 413 17.27 17.54 8.64
C LEU A 413 18.31 18.33 9.46
N SER A 414 19.43 18.70 8.85
CA SER A 414 20.49 19.41 9.58
C SER A 414 20.19 20.91 9.76
N PRO A 415 20.69 21.54 10.84
CA PRO A 415 20.55 22.99 11.06
C PRO A 415 21.09 23.86 9.91
N LEU A 416 22.06 23.35 9.14
CA LEU A 416 22.59 24.04 7.96
C LEU A 416 21.58 24.02 6.79
N GLU A 417 20.95 22.88 6.51
CA GLU A 417 19.92 22.75 5.46
C GLU A 417 18.62 23.49 5.81
N LEU A 418 18.37 23.76 7.09
CA LEU A 418 17.34 24.68 7.57
C LEU A 418 17.65 26.14 7.21
N MET A 419 18.92 26.56 7.29
CA MET A 419 19.36 27.92 6.93
C MET A 419 19.50 28.12 5.41
N GLU A 420 20.15 27.20 4.71
CA GLU A 420 20.42 27.28 3.25
C GLU A 420 19.13 27.49 2.43
N ALA A 421 18.02 26.88 2.86
CA ALA A 421 16.70 27.00 2.23
C ALA A 421 16.11 28.43 2.27
N SER A 422 16.55 29.27 3.21
CA SER A 422 16.08 30.66 3.33
C SER A 422 16.80 31.64 2.40
N GLU A 423 18.06 31.35 2.04
CA GLU A 423 18.93 32.28 1.30
C GLU A 423 18.83 32.10 -0.24
N HIS A 424 18.59 30.88 -0.71
CA HIS A 424 18.79 30.53 -2.12
C HIS A 424 17.57 30.75 -3.05
N GLY A 425 16.52 31.41 -2.58
CA GLY A 425 15.32 31.73 -3.40
C GLY A 425 14.57 30.51 -3.96
N GLY A 426 14.73 29.35 -3.30
CA GLY A 426 14.15 28.08 -3.71
C GLY A 426 12.70 27.88 -3.27
N CYS A 427 12.29 26.61 -3.15
CA CYS A 427 11.03 26.28 -2.50
C CYS A 427 11.10 26.65 -1.01
N SER A 428 10.09 27.36 -0.49
CA SER A 428 10.06 27.85 0.91
C SER A 428 9.88 26.75 1.97
N THR A 429 9.77 25.49 1.58
CA THR A 429 9.82 24.34 2.49
C THR A 429 11.28 24.06 2.90
N PRO A 430 11.64 24.06 4.19
CA PRO A 430 13.00 23.76 4.63
C PRO A 430 13.52 22.41 4.12
N GLY A 431 14.82 22.32 3.84
CA GLY A 431 15.44 21.10 3.29
C GLY A 431 14.96 20.69 1.88
N CYS A 432 14.12 21.48 1.20
CA CYS A 432 13.56 21.10 -0.10
C CYS A 432 14.57 21.25 -1.25
N LYS A 433 15.21 20.13 -1.60
CA LYS A 433 16.20 20.03 -2.69
C LYS A 433 15.59 20.00 -4.11
N GLY A 434 14.32 20.40 -4.26
CA GLY A 434 13.57 20.40 -5.53
C GLY A 434 13.22 19.02 -6.13
N ILE A 435 13.53 17.93 -5.41
CA ILE A 435 13.30 16.55 -5.85
C ILE A 435 11.84 16.14 -5.55
N GLY A 436 11.20 15.45 -6.51
CA GLY A 436 9.79 15.03 -6.41
C GLY A 436 8.76 16.12 -6.74
N HIS A 437 9.18 17.26 -7.29
CA HIS A 437 8.26 18.38 -7.55
C HIS A 437 7.36 18.14 -8.78
N PHE A 438 6.05 17.99 -8.55
CA PHE A 438 5.01 17.96 -9.60
C PHE A 438 5.15 19.16 -10.55
N LYS A 439 5.01 18.98 -11.87
CA LYS A 439 5.20 20.05 -12.87
C LYS A 439 4.00 21.03 -12.96
N ARG A 440 3.62 21.67 -11.86
CA ARG A 440 2.67 22.81 -11.89
C ARG A 440 3.32 23.98 -12.65
N ALA A 441 2.61 24.55 -13.62
CA ALA A 441 3.14 25.61 -14.48
C ALA A 441 3.46 26.90 -13.70
N ARG A 442 4.60 27.55 -14.00
CA ARG A 442 5.05 28.78 -13.33
C ARG A 442 4.42 30.04 -13.94
N HIS A 443 3.23 30.42 -13.47
CA HIS A 443 2.60 31.76 -13.56
C HIS A 443 1.54 31.82 -12.43
N LEU A 444 1.29 32.89 -11.67
CA LEU A 444 1.87 34.24 -11.57
C LEU A 444 1.56 34.80 -10.15
N GLY A 445 2.47 35.59 -9.57
CA GLY A 445 2.17 36.57 -8.51
C GLY A 445 1.87 36.05 -7.08
N PRO A 446 2.00 36.90 -6.03
CA PRO A 446 1.75 36.52 -4.65
C PRO A 446 0.44 37.13 -4.08
N HIS A 447 -0.57 36.32 -3.78
CA HIS A 447 -1.66 36.76 -2.89
C HIS A 447 -2.18 35.64 -1.97
N ARG A 448 -2.15 35.96 -0.67
CA ARG A 448 -3.01 35.56 0.46
C ARG A 448 -3.65 34.17 0.50
N TYR A 449 -3.57 33.57 1.70
CA TYR A 449 -4.51 32.57 2.19
C TYR A 449 -5.96 32.94 1.83
N MET A 450 -6.61 32.08 1.04
CA MET A 450 -8.05 31.98 0.96
C MET A 450 -8.44 30.54 1.21
N VAL A 451 -9.09 30.30 2.35
CA VAL A 451 -9.97 29.13 2.50
C VAL A 451 -11.09 29.31 1.49
N LEU A 452 -11.31 28.31 0.64
CA LEU A 452 -12.51 28.22 -0.20
C LEU A 452 -13.18 26.85 0.01
N PRO A 453 -14.52 26.76 -0.08
CA PRO A 453 -15.25 25.65 0.53
C PRO A 453 -15.38 24.44 -0.39
N LEU A 454 -15.82 23.34 0.21
CA LEU A 454 -16.48 22.24 -0.48
C LEU A 454 -17.70 22.77 -1.27
N THR A 455 -17.62 22.86 -2.59
CA THR A 455 -18.75 22.79 -3.57
C THR A 455 -18.27 23.04 -5.01
N TRP A 456 -17.91 21.98 -5.76
CA TRP A 456 -17.92 22.01 -7.24
C TRP A 456 -18.39 20.67 -7.79
N ARG A 457 -19.70 20.56 -8.03
CA ARG A 457 -20.30 19.49 -8.82
C ARG A 457 -20.03 19.70 -10.31
N PHE A 458 -19.62 18.64 -10.99
CA PHE A 458 -19.92 18.36 -12.39
C PHE A 458 -20.40 16.89 -12.40
N LEU A 459 -21.53 16.47 -12.99
CA LEU A 459 -22.29 16.99 -14.14
C LEU A 459 -21.43 17.14 -15.40
N ILE A 460 -21.06 16.00 -16.00
CA ILE A 460 -21.80 15.41 -17.13
C ILE A 460 -21.79 13.88 -16.96
#